data_AF-A0A962V3N4-F1
#
_entry.id   AF-A0A962V3N4-F1
#
_cell.length_a   1.000
_cell.length_b   1.000
_cell.length_c   1.000
_cell.angle_alpha   90.00
_cell.angle_beta   90.00
_cell.angle_gamma   90.00
#
_symmetry.space_group_name_H-M   'P 1'
#
loop_
_entity.id
_entity.type
_entity.pdbx_description
1 polymer ?
#
loop_
_entity_poly.entity_id
_entity_poly.type
_entity_poly.pdbx_seq_one_letter_code
_entity_poly.pdbx_strand_id
1 'polypeptide(L)'
;LVLCGAAALWVAQVKQSLWLSIAQVAGLALALMGGITRCSLAGAAELAGCVGGLTVIALVLALRRAGSTAIHATQQDSLRMLTPLAVLVISLALTRLVTPLGDALKRYTITSADGIFQLAPVYHAGFWLLVAAVVGMLVFRLPYPQILQISRSASMQWVKAVLAVAGFIASGQVMSLAGMTESLTQSAALAPQWSLPLLMPLVGALGGFLTASNAGSNAIFMGFQVHLTALAQFDLNYTAAAQNAAASIACMMSPGRLALAQLLIGREVSEHELLRAIAPIALLGVLSMMLLLWLIVL
;
A
#
# COMPACT_ATOMS: atom_id res chain seq x y z
N LEU A 1 0.95 6.03 -3.72
CA LEU A 1 1.86 6.56 -4.77
C LEU A 1 1.25 6.35 -6.15
N VAL A 2 0.95 5.10 -6.52
CA VAL A 2 0.33 4.73 -7.79
C VAL A 2 -1.04 5.41 -8.02
N LEU A 3 -1.94 5.35 -7.04
CA LEU A 3 -3.25 6.02 -7.10
C LEU A 3 -3.14 7.55 -7.01
N CYS A 4 -2.16 8.10 -6.26
CA CYS A 4 -1.89 9.54 -6.22
C CYS A 4 -1.38 10.05 -7.58
N GLY A 5 -0.51 9.28 -8.24
CA GLY A 5 0.00 9.60 -9.58
C GLY A 5 -1.09 9.51 -10.65
N ALA A 6 -1.98 8.51 -10.56
CA ALA A 6 -3.15 8.41 -11.42
C ALA A 6 -4.14 9.57 -11.18
N ALA A 7 -4.46 9.87 -9.92
CA ALA A 7 -5.30 11.01 -9.56
C ALA A 7 -4.69 12.35 -10.01
N ALA A 8 -3.38 12.54 -9.86
CA ALA A 8 -2.65 13.73 -10.29
C ALA A 8 -2.61 13.90 -11.82
N LEU A 9 -2.29 12.84 -12.57
CA LEU A 9 -2.32 12.83 -14.03
C LEU A 9 -3.74 13.09 -14.58
N TRP A 10 -4.76 12.69 -13.83
CA TRP A 10 -6.14 12.72 -14.28
C TRP A 10 -6.87 14.02 -13.92
N VAL A 11 -6.59 14.59 -12.74
CA VAL A 11 -6.94 15.98 -12.39
C VAL A 11 -6.32 16.96 -13.40
N ALA A 12 -5.12 16.67 -13.90
CA ALA A 12 -4.46 17.50 -14.91
C ALA A 12 -5.08 17.39 -16.33
N GLN A 13 -5.83 16.33 -16.65
CA GLN A 13 -6.20 16.01 -18.04
C GLN A 13 -7.70 15.99 -18.37
N VAL A 14 -8.62 15.85 -17.41
CA VAL A 14 -10.02 15.54 -17.73
C VAL A 14 -11.00 16.65 -17.31
N LYS A 15 -11.46 17.45 -18.30
CA LYS A 15 -12.68 18.29 -18.22
C LYS A 15 -13.95 17.42 -18.44
N GLN A 16 -14.19 16.39 -17.64
CA GLN A 16 -15.47 15.64 -17.63
C GLN A 16 -16.15 15.69 -16.26
N SER A 17 -17.47 15.48 -16.27
CA SER A 17 -18.35 15.60 -15.11
C SER A 17 -17.82 14.83 -13.88
N LEU A 18 -17.72 15.53 -12.76
CA LEU A 18 -17.23 15.04 -11.46
C LEU A 18 -17.78 13.65 -11.06
N TRP A 19 -19.03 13.35 -11.42
CA TRP A 19 -19.76 12.13 -11.03
C TRP A 19 -19.31 10.85 -11.76
N LEU A 20 -19.13 10.89 -13.08
CA LEU A 20 -18.54 9.78 -13.85
C LEU A 20 -17.09 9.53 -13.41
N SER A 21 -16.41 10.60 -13.01
CA SER A 21 -15.05 10.54 -12.54
C SER A 21 -14.92 9.84 -11.17
N ILE A 22 -15.78 10.20 -10.21
CA ILE A 22 -15.85 9.52 -8.91
C ILE A 22 -16.21 8.05 -9.09
N ALA A 23 -17.12 7.70 -10.01
CA ALA A 23 -17.53 6.31 -10.22
C ALA A 23 -16.40 5.41 -10.77
N GLN A 24 -15.55 5.90 -11.68
CA GLN A 24 -14.44 5.11 -12.24
C GLN A 24 -13.30 4.91 -11.23
N VAL A 25 -12.94 5.96 -10.48
CA VAL A 25 -11.89 5.85 -9.46
C VAL A 25 -12.39 5.09 -8.23
N ALA A 26 -13.67 5.20 -7.87
CA ALA A 26 -14.30 4.35 -6.87
C ALA A 26 -14.34 2.89 -7.34
N GLY A 27 -14.65 2.62 -8.61
CA GLY A 27 -14.59 1.26 -9.18
C GLY A 27 -13.18 0.67 -9.16
N LEU A 28 -12.15 1.47 -9.49
CA LEU A 28 -10.75 1.05 -9.39
C LEU A 28 -10.32 0.85 -7.94
N ALA A 29 -10.70 1.75 -7.03
CA ALA A 29 -10.44 1.62 -5.60
C ALA A 29 -11.11 0.35 -5.04
N LEU A 30 -12.37 0.09 -5.38
CA LEU A 30 -13.10 -1.12 -4.98
C LEU A 30 -12.50 -2.40 -5.56
N ALA A 31 -12.07 -2.40 -6.83
CA ALA A 31 -11.39 -3.53 -7.45
C ALA A 31 -10.03 -3.81 -6.78
N LEU A 32 -9.29 -2.74 -6.47
CA LEU A 32 -8.05 -2.83 -5.70
C LEU A 32 -8.30 -3.29 -4.27
N MET A 33 -9.40 -2.89 -3.65
CA MET A 33 -9.79 -3.32 -2.32
C MET A 33 -10.17 -4.80 -2.29
N GLY A 34 -10.93 -5.29 -3.27
CA GLY A 34 -11.20 -6.72 -3.45
C GLY A 34 -9.93 -7.53 -3.72
N GLY A 35 -8.95 -6.93 -4.41
CA GLY A 35 -7.61 -7.51 -4.60
C GLY A 35 -6.79 -7.52 -3.30
N ILE A 36 -6.79 -6.43 -2.54
CA ILE A 36 -6.06 -6.29 -1.28
C ILE A 36 -6.63 -7.22 -0.22
N THR A 37 -7.95 -7.32 -0.09
CA THR A 37 -8.58 -8.23 0.87
C THR A 37 -8.33 -9.69 0.49
N ARG A 38 -8.57 -10.09 -0.76
CA ARG A 38 -8.30 -11.47 -1.23
C ARG A 38 -6.81 -11.86 -1.13
N CYS A 39 -5.89 -10.96 -1.47
CA CYS A 39 -4.45 -11.23 -1.38
C CYS A 39 -3.96 -11.23 0.08
N SER A 40 -4.48 -10.34 0.93
CA SER A 40 -4.12 -10.33 2.36
C SER A 40 -4.66 -11.56 3.08
N LEU A 41 -5.84 -12.05 2.70
CA LEU A 41 -6.40 -13.32 3.19
C LEU A 41 -5.62 -14.55 2.70
N ALA A 42 -4.99 -14.47 1.53
CA ALA A 42 -4.08 -15.49 1.03
C ALA A 42 -2.66 -15.42 1.64
N GLY A 43 -2.43 -14.60 2.67
CA GLY A 43 -1.11 -14.41 3.28
C GLY A 43 -0.12 -13.63 2.40
N ALA A 44 -0.62 -12.89 1.42
CA ALA A 44 0.15 -12.24 0.36
C ALA A 44 -0.21 -10.75 0.23
N ALA A 45 -0.23 -10.01 1.36
CA ALA A 45 -0.46 -8.55 1.37
C ALA A 45 0.49 -7.78 0.43
N GLU A 46 1.66 -8.34 0.13
CA GLU A 46 2.66 -7.79 -0.80
C GLU A 46 2.19 -7.83 -2.28
N LEU A 47 1.36 -8.81 -2.66
CA LEU A 47 0.77 -8.91 -4.00
C LEU A 47 -0.28 -7.84 -4.24
N ALA A 48 -0.95 -7.41 -3.19
CA ALA A 48 -1.97 -6.38 -3.26
C ALA A 48 -1.41 -5.05 -3.81
N GLY A 49 -0.21 -4.66 -3.35
CA GLY A 49 0.50 -3.48 -3.86
C GLY A 49 0.97 -3.64 -5.31
N CYS A 50 1.33 -4.86 -5.70
CA CYS A 50 1.76 -5.20 -7.06
C CYS A 50 0.61 -5.16 -8.07
N VAL A 51 -0.53 -5.75 -7.72
CA VAL A 51 -1.78 -5.68 -8.51
C VAL A 51 -2.27 -4.22 -8.60
N GLY A 52 -2.12 -3.46 -7.52
CA GLY A 52 -2.29 -2.00 -7.50
C GLY A 52 -1.42 -1.24 -8.51
N GLY A 53 -0.13 -1.56 -8.55
CA GLY A 53 0.81 -1.01 -9.53
C GLY A 53 0.44 -1.34 -10.97
N LEU A 54 0.16 -2.62 -11.23
CA LEU A 54 -0.13 -3.13 -12.58
C LEU A 54 -1.43 -2.60 -13.16
N THR A 55 -2.49 -2.51 -12.36
CA THR A 55 -3.78 -1.97 -12.80
C THR A 55 -3.68 -0.50 -13.21
N VAL A 56 -2.91 0.31 -12.49
CA VAL A 56 -2.70 1.71 -12.90
C VAL A 56 -1.80 1.83 -14.10
N ILE A 57 -0.76 1.00 -14.22
CA ILE A 57 0.04 0.95 -15.45
C ILE A 57 -0.83 0.55 -16.64
N ALA A 58 -1.68 -0.46 -16.49
CA ALA A 58 -2.63 -0.88 -17.50
C ALA A 58 -3.63 0.24 -17.84
N LEU A 59 -4.13 0.97 -16.83
CA LEU A 59 -5.03 2.11 -17.01
C LEU A 59 -4.34 3.25 -17.75
N VAL A 60 -3.10 3.62 -17.37
CA VAL A 60 -2.31 4.64 -18.06
C VAL A 60 -2.05 4.24 -19.51
N LEU A 61 -1.73 2.97 -19.78
CA LEU A 61 -1.55 2.46 -21.13
C LEU A 61 -2.86 2.44 -21.93
N ALA A 62 -4.00 2.15 -21.30
CA ALA A 62 -5.32 2.18 -21.93
C ALA A 62 -5.76 3.61 -22.25
N LEU A 63 -5.56 4.56 -21.33
CA LEU A 63 -5.83 5.98 -21.55
C LEU A 63 -4.92 6.56 -22.65
N ARG A 64 -3.66 6.13 -22.74
CA ARG A 64 -2.77 6.45 -23.88
C ARG A 64 -3.29 5.93 -25.23
N ARG A 65 -3.94 4.76 -25.24
CA ARG A 65 -4.54 4.21 -26.46
C ARG A 65 -5.85 4.92 -26.85
N ALA A 66 -6.60 5.43 -25.86
CA ALA A 66 -7.88 6.09 -26.06
C ALA A 66 -7.75 7.61 -26.34
N GLY A 67 -6.68 8.26 -25.89
CA GLY A 67 -6.43 9.69 -26.08
C GLY A 67 -5.18 9.96 -26.90
N SER A 68 -5.36 10.56 -28.08
CA SER A 68 -4.31 11.02 -29.01
C SER A 68 -3.42 12.10 -28.37
N THR A 69 -2.52 11.70 -27.48
CA THR A 69 -1.55 12.60 -26.84
C THR A 69 -0.13 12.10 -27.11
N ALA A 70 0.58 12.91 -27.89
CA ALA A 70 1.95 12.68 -28.31
C ALA A 70 2.92 12.85 -27.13
N ILE A 71 3.18 11.77 -26.39
CA ILE A 71 4.46 11.58 -25.72
C ILE A 71 5.20 10.52 -26.55
N HIS A 72 6.15 10.97 -27.38
CA HIS A 72 6.97 10.12 -28.23
C HIS A 72 7.89 9.26 -27.35
N ALA A 73 7.41 8.10 -26.91
CA ALA A 73 8.25 7.02 -26.40
C ALA A 73 8.02 5.80 -27.30
N THR A 74 9.09 5.38 -27.98
CA THR A 74 9.13 4.28 -28.93
C THR A 74 8.53 3.01 -28.32
N GLN A 75 7.71 2.27 -29.09
CA GLN A 75 7.00 1.06 -28.64
C GLN A 75 7.92 -0.03 -28.05
N GLN A 76 9.21 -0.04 -28.40
CA GLN A 76 10.25 -0.91 -27.86
C GLN A 76 10.77 -0.50 -26.46
N ASP A 77 10.66 0.77 -26.08
CA ASP A 77 11.06 1.28 -24.76
C ASP A 77 10.02 0.94 -23.69
N SER A 78 8.75 0.86 -24.08
CA SER A 78 7.63 0.57 -23.16
C SER A 78 7.67 -0.85 -22.58
N LEU A 79 8.12 -1.86 -23.34
CA LEU A 79 8.25 -3.23 -22.83
C LEU A 79 9.46 -3.39 -21.91
N ARG A 80 10.60 -2.77 -22.23
CA ARG A 80 11.81 -2.77 -21.39
C ARG A 80 11.59 -2.06 -20.05
N MET A 81 10.72 -1.05 -20.01
CA MET A 81 10.31 -0.38 -18.77
C MET A 81 9.48 -1.26 -17.84
N LEU A 82 8.76 -2.24 -18.37
CA LEU A 82 7.89 -3.11 -17.58
C LEU A 82 8.60 -4.35 -17.05
N THR A 83 9.75 -4.73 -17.61
CA THR A 83 10.45 -5.97 -17.22
C THR A 83 10.82 -6.05 -15.74
N PRO A 84 11.34 -5.00 -15.06
CA PRO A 84 11.73 -5.13 -13.66
C PRO A 84 10.51 -5.33 -12.77
N LEU A 85 9.42 -4.63 -13.10
CA LEU A 85 8.14 -4.77 -12.40
C LEU A 85 7.53 -6.15 -12.65
N ALA A 86 7.50 -6.62 -13.89
CA ALA A 86 6.99 -7.93 -14.24
C ALA A 86 7.75 -9.04 -13.50
N VAL A 87 9.08 -8.96 -13.43
CA VAL A 87 9.91 -9.89 -12.66
C VAL A 87 9.53 -9.85 -11.18
N LEU A 88 9.37 -8.67 -10.58
CA LEU A 88 8.95 -8.54 -9.19
C LEU A 88 7.59 -9.20 -8.96
N VAL A 89 6.58 -8.84 -9.77
CA VAL A 89 5.21 -9.34 -9.57
C VAL A 89 5.12 -10.84 -9.81
N ILE A 90 5.72 -11.35 -10.89
CA ILE A 90 5.70 -12.78 -11.21
C ILE A 90 6.42 -13.58 -10.13
N SER A 91 7.58 -13.10 -9.66
CA SER A 91 8.33 -13.81 -8.60
C SER A 91 7.57 -13.83 -7.28
N LEU A 92 6.97 -12.70 -6.88
CA LEU A 92 6.13 -12.66 -5.68
C LEU A 92 4.88 -13.53 -5.84
N ALA A 93 4.26 -13.53 -7.01
CA ALA A 93 3.06 -14.33 -7.27
C ALA A 93 3.41 -15.82 -7.18
N LEU A 94 4.51 -16.25 -7.80
CA LEU A 94 4.99 -17.63 -7.73
C LEU A 94 5.32 -18.05 -6.29
N THR A 95 6.07 -17.25 -5.56
CA THR A 95 6.49 -17.60 -4.18
C THR A 95 5.36 -17.61 -3.15
N ARG A 96 4.24 -16.92 -3.43
CA ARG A 96 3.09 -16.82 -2.53
C ARG A 96 1.92 -17.73 -2.92
N LEU A 97 1.65 -17.91 -4.21
CA LEU A 97 0.51 -18.72 -4.69
C LEU A 97 0.87 -20.20 -4.85
N VAL A 98 2.14 -20.52 -5.09
CA VAL A 98 2.60 -21.92 -5.20
C VAL A 98 3.06 -22.37 -3.81
N THR A 99 2.12 -22.92 -3.02
CA THR A 99 2.36 -23.39 -1.64
C THR A 99 3.60 -24.28 -1.47
N PRO A 100 3.89 -25.30 -2.32
CA PRO A 100 5.10 -26.12 -2.16
C PRO A 100 6.39 -25.33 -2.38
N LEU A 101 6.37 -24.29 -3.22
CA LEU A 101 7.51 -23.42 -3.46
C LEU A 101 7.71 -22.46 -2.28
N GLY A 102 6.63 -21.86 -1.77
CA GLY A 102 6.66 -21.00 -0.60
C GLY A 102 7.22 -21.73 0.62
N ASP A 103 6.77 -22.95 0.88
CA ASP A 103 7.22 -23.75 2.02
C ASP A 103 8.66 -24.25 1.84
N ALA A 104 9.09 -24.57 0.61
CA ALA A 104 10.48 -24.87 0.33
C ALA A 104 11.40 -23.66 0.59
N LEU A 105 10.96 -22.45 0.25
CA LEU A 105 11.72 -21.22 0.48
C LEU A 105 11.78 -20.84 1.97
N LYS A 106 10.72 -21.11 2.73
CA LYS A 106 10.71 -20.94 4.19
C LYS A 106 11.64 -21.91 4.91
N ARG A 107 12.09 -23.02 4.29
CA ARG A 107 13.08 -23.93 4.91
C ARG A 107 14.42 -23.24 5.16
N TYR A 108 14.76 -22.21 4.40
CA TYR A 108 15.97 -21.40 4.60
C TYR A 108 15.71 -20.23 5.56
N THR A 109 14.98 -20.47 6.65
CA THR A 109 14.75 -19.46 7.69
C THR A 109 15.96 -19.41 8.61
N ILE A 110 16.52 -18.21 8.75
CA ILE A 110 17.52 -17.87 9.75
C ILE A 110 16.76 -17.40 10.98
N THR A 111 16.80 -18.19 12.05
CA THR A 111 16.23 -17.83 13.35
C THR A 111 17.31 -17.29 14.26
N SER A 112 17.05 -16.17 14.94
CA SER A 112 17.89 -15.70 16.05
C SER A 112 17.94 -16.75 17.16
N ALA A 113 19.03 -16.77 17.93
CA ALA A 113 19.23 -17.70 19.05
C ALA A 113 18.11 -17.64 20.09
N ASP A 114 17.47 -16.49 20.25
CA ASP A 114 16.38 -16.28 21.21
C ASP A 114 14.99 -16.60 20.62
N GLY A 115 14.89 -16.98 19.34
CA GLY A 115 13.62 -17.26 18.66
C GLY A 115 12.75 -16.03 18.35
N ILE A 116 13.13 -14.86 18.85
CA ILE A 116 12.39 -13.59 18.71
C ILE A 116 12.36 -13.09 17.26
N PHE A 117 13.38 -13.43 16.47
CA PHE A 117 13.49 -13.01 15.07
C PHE A 117 13.63 -14.21 14.16
N GLN A 118 12.74 -14.32 13.17
CA GLN A 118 12.80 -15.31 12.12
C GLN A 118 12.82 -14.59 10.77
N LEU A 119 13.86 -14.82 9.98
CA LEU A 119 13.99 -14.24 8.66
C LEU A 119 14.21 -15.34 7.65
N ALA A 120 13.25 -15.49 6.74
CA ALA A 120 13.39 -16.32 5.54
C ALA A 120 13.86 -15.41 4.38
N PRO A 121 15.17 -15.27 4.11
CA PRO A 121 15.68 -14.19 3.26
C PRO A 121 15.14 -14.28 1.84
N VAL A 122 15.04 -15.49 1.29
CA VAL A 122 14.56 -15.75 -0.08
C VAL A 122 13.04 -15.70 -0.18
N TYR A 123 12.32 -15.98 0.91
CA TYR A 123 10.87 -15.82 0.96
C TYR A 123 10.46 -14.35 1.14
N HIS A 124 11.34 -13.51 1.70
CA HIS A 124 11.02 -12.10 1.98
C HIS A 124 10.93 -11.27 0.69
N ALA A 125 9.93 -10.39 0.56
CA ALA A 125 9.79 -9.55 -0.63
C ALA A 125 10.98 -8.62 -0.92
N GLY A 126 11.75 -8.24 0.09
CA GLY A 126 12.92 -7.38 -0.08
C GLY A 126 13.98 -8.01 -0.99
N PHE A 127 14.14 -9.33 -0.92
CA PHE A 127 15.04 -10.07 -1.80
C PHE A 127 14.59 -9.98 -3.27
N TRP A 128 13.31 -10.24 -3.53
CA TRP A 128 12.75 -10.15 -4.89
C TRP A 128 12.75 -8.74 -5.45
N LEU A 129 12.60 -7.72 -4.60
CA LEU A 129 12.77 -6.32 -4.97
C LEU A 129 14.22 -6.02 -5.40
N LEU A 130 15.21 -6.58 -4.70
CA LEU A 130 16.61 -6.44 -5.07
C LEU A 130 16.92 -7.16 -6.39
N VAL A 131 16.39 -8.38 -6.58
CA VAL A 131 16.50 -9.12 -7.86
C VAL A 131 15.91 -8.30 -9.00
N ALA A 132 14.71 -7.74 -8.82
CA ALA A 132 14.07 -6.89 -9.82
C ALA A 132 14.91 -5.64 -10.14
N ALA A 133 15.53 -5.02 -9.14
CA ALA A 133 16.43 -3.87 -9.34
C ALA A 133 17.67 -4.26 -10.17
N VAL A 134 18.30 -5.40 -9.87
CA VAL A 134 19.43 -5.95 -10.64
C VAL A 134 19.04 -6.24 -12.08
N VAL A 135 17.90 -6.90 -12.30
CA VAL A 135 17.38 -7.14 -13.65
C VAL A 135 17.15 -5.82 -14.39
N GLY A 136 16.60 -4.81 -13.72
CA GLY A 136 16.46 -3.47 -14.29
C GLY A 136 17.79 -2.88 -14.74
N MET A 137 18.82 -2.92 -13.89
CA MET A 137 20.15 -2.42 -14.24
C MET A 137 20.74 -3.13 -15.48
N LEU A 138 20.52 -4.44 -15.60
CA LEU A 138 20.97 -5.23 -16.75
C LEU A 138 20.19 -4.93 -18.03
N VAL A 139 18.86 -4.83 -17.94
CA VAL A 139 17.99 -4.55 -19.09
C VAL A 139 18.25 -3.16 -19.67
N PHE A 140 18.46 -2.17 -18.79
CA PHE A 140 18.78 -0.79 -19.20
C PHE A 140 20.27 -0.59 -19.53
N ARG A 141 21.12 -1.61 -19.31
CA ARG A 141 22.57 -1.58 -19.56
C ARG A 141 23.23 -0.32 -18.99
N LEU A 142 22.91 -0.03 -17.73
CA LEU A 142 23.38 1.20 -17.08
C LEU A 142 24.90 1.17 -16.88
N PRO A 143 25.62 2.27 -17.16
CA PRO A 143 27.04 2.37 -16.87
C PRO A 143 27.28 2.38 -15.35
N TYR A 144 28.40 1.78 -14.93
CA TYR A 144 28.82 1.69 -13.53
C TYR A 144 28.66 2.99 -12.69
N PRO A 145 29.07 4.19 -13.16
CA PRO A 145 28.89 5.42 -12.39
C PRO A 145 27.41 5.74 -12.09
N GLN A 146 26.49 5.46 -13.01
CA GLN A 146 25.06 5.66 -12.78
C GLN A 146 24.51 4.66 -11.76
N ILE A 147 24.95 3.40 -11.81
CA ILE A 147 24.59 2.38 -10.82
C ILE A 147 25.00 2.83 -9.41
N LEU A 148 26.22 3.36 -9.27
CA LEU A 148 26.72 3.85 -7.97
C LEU A 148 25.88 5.04 -7.47
N GLN A 149 25.54 5.98 -8.34
CA GLN A 149 24.73 7.14 -7.98
C GLN A 149 23.30 6.73 -7.54
N ILE A 150 22.67 5.82 -8.26
CA ILE A 150 21.33 5.29 -7.93
C ILE A 150 21.40 4.53 -6.61
N SER A 151 22.41 3.68 -6.41
CA SER A 151 22.59 2.90 -5.18
C SER A 151 22.79 3.79 -3.96
N ARG A 152 23.60 4.85 -4.09
CA ARG A 152 23.79 5.85 -3.02
C ARG A 152 22.49 6.59 -2.72
N SER A 153 21.76 7.00 -3.75
CA SER A 153 20.48 7.71 -3.57
C SER A 153 19.43 6.82 -2.90
N ALA A 154 19.34 5.55 -3.32
CA ALA A 154 18.47 4.55 -2.71
C ALA A 154 18.83 4.29 -1.24
N SER A 155 20.13 4.21 -0.92
CA SER A 155 20.61 4.02 0.46
C SER A 155 20.23 5.20 1.36
N MET A 156 20.41 6.43 0.88
CA MET A 156 20.00 7.63 1.62
C MET A 156 18.48 7.69 1.83
N GLN A 157 17.70 7.27 0.83
CA GLN A 157 16.25 7.18 0.96
C GLN A 157 15.83 6.10 1.96
N TRP A 158 16.53 4.96 1.95
CA TRP A 158 16.28 3.86 2.88
C TRP A 158 16.52 4.27 4.33
N VAL A 159 17.63 4.98 4.63
CA VAL A 159 17.91 5.48 5.99
C VAL A 159 16.78 6.37 6.50
N LYS A 160 16.27 7.28 5.66
CA LYS A 160 15.13 8.14 6.03
C LYS A 160 13.88 7.33 6.33
N ALA A 161 13.58 6.32 5.50
CA ALA A 161 12.43 5.44 5.71
C ALA A 161 12.57 4.61 7.00
N VAL A 162 13.76 4.08 7.29
CA VAL A 162 14.05 3.33 8.53
C VAL A 162 13.86 4.21 9.76
N LEU A 163 14.42 5.42 9.76
CA LEU A 163 14.26 6.35 10.89
C LEU A 163 12.78 6.71 11.12
N ALA A 164 12.02 6.93 10.06
CA ALA A 164 10.58 7.21 10.17
C ALA A 164 9.82 6.01 10.77
N VAL A 165 10.05 4.80 10.25
CA VAL A 165 9.41 3.58 10.77
C VAL A 165 9.83 3.28 12.20
N ALA A 166 11.10 3.47 12.55
CA ALA A 166 11.59 3.32 13.92
C ALA A 166 10.89 4.29 14.88
N GLY A 167 10.68 5.54 14.47
CA GLY A 167 9.89 6.51 15.22
C GLY A 167 8.44 6.05 15.43
N PHE A 168 7.79 5.53 14.39
CA PHE A 168 6.43 4.99 14.51
C PHE A 168 6.35 3.75 15.41
N ILE A 169 7.34 2.86 15.34
CA ILE A 169 7.43 1.69 16.24
C ILE A 169 7.61 2.19 17.68
N ALA A 170 8.50 3.15 17.93
CA ALA A 170 8.70 3.72 19.25
C ALA A 170 7.40 4.33 19.80
N SER A 171 6.66 5.08 18.98
CA SER A 171 5.35 5.61 19.37
C SER A 171 4.34 4.49 19.70
N GLY A 172 4.28 3.43 18.90
CA GLY A 172 3.44 2.26 19.18
C GLY A 172 3.82 1.56 20.49
N GLN A 173 5.12 1.46 20.78
CA GLN A 173 5.62 0.92 22.06
C GLN A 173 5.25 1.81 23.24
N VAL A 174 5.36 3.14 23.10
CA VAL A 174 4.90 4.07 24.13
C VAL A 174 3.40 3.91 24.37
N MET A 175 2.58 3.77 23.33
CA MET A 175 1.15 3.49 23.47
C MET A 175 0.87 2.17 24.22
N SER A 176 1.64 1.13 23.91
CA SER A 176 1.52 -0.16 24.59
C SER A 176 1.91 -0.08 26.06
N LEU A 177 3.08 0.49 26.37
CA LEU A 177 3.63 0.56 27.72
C LEU A 177 2.86 1.52 28.62
N ALA A 178 2.31 2.61 28.07
CA ALA A 178 1.46 3.54 28.81
C ALA A 178 0.03 3.02 29.04
N GLY A 179 -0.31 1.82 28.55
CA GLY A 179 -1.65 1.25 28.67
C GLY A 179 -2.70 1.93 27.79
N MET A 180 -2.32 2.85 26.90
CA MET A 180 -3.26 3.57 26.03
C MET A 180 -4.04 2.61 25.12
N THR A 181 -3.37 1.58 24.61
CA THR A 181 -3.99 0.53 23.81
C THR A 181 -5.10 -0.21 24.58
N GLU A 182 -4.88 -0.50 25.85
CA GLU A 182 -5.84 -1.17 26.73
C GLU A 182 -7.03 -0.25 27.01
N SER A 183 -6.78 1.02 27.37
CA SER A 183 -7.85 2.00 27.60
C SER A 183 -8.74 2.22 26.37
N LEU A 184 -8.15 2.27 25.17
CA LEU A 184 -8.92 2.34 23.92
C LEU A 184 -9.76 1.08 23.70
N THR A 185 -9.22 -0.10 24.00
CA THR A 185 -9.94 -1.37 23.86
C THR A 185 -11.12 -1.45 24.83
N GLN A 186 -10.91 -1.06 26.09
CA GLN A 186 -11.97 -0.98 27.10
C GLN A 186 -13.07 0.01 26.71
N SER A 187 -12.69 1.15 26.12
CA SER A 187 -13.66 2.10 25.57
C SER A 187 -14.44 1.52 24.39
N ALA A 188 -13.77 0.78 23.50
CA ALA A 188 -14.41 0.09 22.40
C ALA A 188 -15.38 -1.01 22.88
N ALA A 189 -15.09 -1.68 23.99
CA ALA A 189 -15.95 -2.72 24.57
C ALA A 189 -17.33 -2.24 25.02
N LEU A 190 -17.52 -0.92 25.15
CA LEU A 190 -18.85 -0.32 25.41
C LEU A 190 -19.77 -0.36 24.18
N ALA A 191 -19.19 -0.51 22.98
CA ALA A 191 -19.94 -0.60 21.75
C ALA A 191 -20.49 -2.02 21.52
N PRO A 192 -21.60 -2.18 20.78
CA PRO A 192 -22.09 -3.50 20.40
C PRO A 192 -21.04 -4.29 19.62
N GLN A 193 -20.91 -5.59 19.88
CA GLN A 193 -19.91 -6.45 19.23
C GLN A 193 -19.95 -6.38 17.69
N TRP A 194 -21.14 -6.32 17.09
CA TRP A 194 -21.31 -6.21 15.62
C TRP A 194 -20.70 -4.93 15.02
N SER A 195 -20.50 -3.88 15.83
CA SER A 195 -19.97 -2.59 15.39
C SER A 195 -18.43 -2.51 15.50
N LEU A 196 -17.79 -3.39 16.27
CA LEU A 196 -16.34 -3.37 16.48
C LEU A 196 -15.53 -3.56 15.18
N PRO A 197 -15.92 -4.45 14.24
CA PRO A 197 -15.21 -4.60 12.97
C PRO A 197 -15.23 -3.32 12.12
N LEU A 198 -16.23 -2.44 12.29
CA LEU A 198 -16.31 -1.15 11.59
C LEU A 198 -15.21 -0.18 12.03
N LEU A 199 -14.65 -0.34 13.24
CA LEU A 199 -13.56 0.49 13.74
C LEU A 199 -12.22 0.14 13.06
N MET A 200 -12.07 -1.07 12.54
CA MET A 200 -10.80 -1.55 11.99
C MET A 200 -10.34 -0.76 10.76
N PRO A 201 -11.19 -0.50 9.74
CA PRO A 201 -10.82 0.33 8.61
C PRO A 201 -10.64 1.80 9.00
N LEU A 202 -11.41 2.31 9.98
CA LEU A 202 -11.31 3.70 10.43
C LEU A 202 -9.94 3.98 11.06
N VAL A 203 -9.50 3.10 11.96
CA VAL A 203 -8.19 3.21 12.62
C VAL A 203 -7.07 3.05 11.60
N GLY A 204 -7.21 2.10 10.66
CA GLY A 204 -6.26 1.94 9.56
C GLY A 204 -6.16 3.19 8.70
N ALA A 205 -7.29 3.80 8.34
CA ALA A 205 -7.35 5.04 7.58
C ALA A 205 -6.69 6.20 8.33
N LEU A 206 -6.98 6.38 9.61
CA LEU A 206 -6.34 7.40 10.45
C LEU A 206 -4.82 7.22 10.48
N GLY A 207 -4.34 6.01 10.73
CA GLY A 207 -2.91 5.73 10.73
C GLY A 207 -2.25 5.95 9.36
N GLY A 208 -2.93 5.59 8.26
CA GLY A 208 -2.44 5.84 6.90
C GLY A 208 -2.37 7.33 6.56
N PHE A 209 -3.39 8.10 6.94
CA PHE A 209 -3.43 9.55 6.76
C PHE A 209 -2.29 10.24 7.53
N LEU A 210 -2.09 9.87 8.80
CA LEU A 210 -1.07 10.49 9.66
C LEU A 210 0.35 10.12 9.25
N THR A 211 0.60 8.86 8.91
CA THR A 211 1.96 8.35 8.66
C THR A 211 2.35 8.32 7.18
N ALA A 212 1.40 8.54 6.27
CA ALA A 212 1.56 8.44 4.82
C ALA A 212 2.10 7.07 4.31
N SER A 213 2.04 6.03 5.16
CA SER A 213 2.50 4.67 4.85
C SER A 213 1.75 3.58 5.63
N ASN A 214 1.61 2.40 5.03
CA ASN A 214 1.04 1.24 5.73
C ASN A 214 1.96 0.75 6.86
N ALA A 215 3.27 0.73 6.62
CA ALA A 215 4.25 0.31 7.62
C ALA A 215 4.18 1.18 8.88
N GLY A 216 4.09 2.50 8.71
CA GLY A 216 3.91 3.43 9.83
C GLY A 216 2.56 3.24 10.55
N SER A 217 1.47 3.13 9.79
CA SER A 217 0.14 2.86 10.36
C SER A 217 0.13 1.59 11.22
N ASN A 218 0.72 0.50 10.72
CA ASN A 218 0.82 -0.76 11.45
C ASN A 218 1.73 -0.64 12.67
N ALA A 219 2.86 0.06 12.55
CA ALA A 219 3.77 0.27 13.67
C ALA A 219 3.10 0.98 14.87
N ILE A 220 2.18 1.91 14.61
CA ILE A 220 1.46 2.63 15.67
C ILE A 220 0.24 1.84 16.16
N PHE A 221 -0.61 1.37 15.25
CA PHE A 221 -1.97 0.93 15.59
C PHE A 221 -2.23 -0.57 15.52
N MET A 222 -1.30 -1.39 15.00
CA MET A 222 -1.55 -2.84 14.87
C MET A 222 -1.74 -3.51 16.23
N GLY A 223 -1.05 -3.05 17.28
CA GLY A 223 -1.27 -3.54 18.64
C GLY A 223 -2.71 -3.38 19.10
N PHE A 224 -3.26 -2.16 18.99
CA PHE A 224 -4.68 -1.90 19.28
C PHE A 224 -5.63 -2.75 18.44
N GLN A 225 -5.31 -2.95 17.18
CA GLN A 225 -6.14 -3.73 16.26
C GLN A 225 -6.14 -5.22 16.59
N VAL A 226 -5.04 -5.76 17.14
CA VAL A 226 -5.01 -7.13 17.69
C VAL A 226 -5.97 -7.26 18.88
N HIS A 227 -5.95 -6.31 19.82
CA HIS A 227 -6.87 -6.32 20.97
C HIS A 227 -8.33 -6.14 20.54
N LEU A 228 -8.59 -5.21 19.63
CA LEU A 228 -9.92 -4.97 19.06
C LEU A 228 -10.45 -6.20 18.33
N THR A 229 -9.58 -6.92 17.60
CA THR A 229 -9.94 -8.17 16.91
C THR A 229 -10.37 -9.25 17.90
N ALA A 230 -9.60 -9.43 18.98
CA ALA A 230 -9.91 -10.41 20.02
C ALA A 230 -11.25 -10.08 20.69
N LEU A 231 -11.49 -8.81 21.00
CA LEU A 231 -12.76 -8.33 21.56
C LEU A 231 -13.94 -8.55 20.61
N ALA A 232 -13.74 -8.36 19.30
CA ALA A 232 -14.74 -8.62 18.27
C ALA A 232 -14.92 -10.10 17.94
N GLN A 233 -14.13 -11.00 18.53
CA GLN A 233 -14.06 -12.43 18.17
C GLN A 233 -13.90 -12.65 16.67
N PHE A 234 -13.11 -11.80 16.02
CA PHE A 234 -12.94 -11.76 14.58
C PHE A 234 -11.59 -12.35 14.15
N ASP A 235 -11.42 -12.66 12.88
CA ASP A 235 -10.16 -13.19 12.37
C ASP A 235 -9.17 -12.04 12.06
N LEU A 236 -7.97 -12.14 12.67
CA LEU A 236 -6.92 -11.13 12.58
C LEU A 236 -6.45 -10.85 11.15
N ASN A 237 -6.54 -11.82 10.25
CA ASN A 237 -6.18 -11.63 8.85
C ASN A 237 -7.13 -10.65 8.17
N TYR A 238 -8.44 -10.70 8.47
CA TYR A 238 -9.40 -9.74 7.94
C TYR A 238 -9.17 -8.34 8.54
N THR A 239 -8.88 -8.25 9.84
CA THR A 239 -8.51 -6.98 10.48
C THR A 239 -7.28 -6.36 9.83
N ALA A 240 -6.21 -7.14 9.69
CA ALA A 240 -4.96 -6.68 9.10
C ALA A 240 -5.16 -6.29 7.62
N ALA A 241 -5.95 -7.06 6.87
CA ALA A 241 -6.30 -6.73 5.48
C ALA A 241 -7.05 -5.40 5.37
N ALA A 242 -8.08 -5.22 6.20
CA ALA A 242 -8.90 -4.02 6.21
C ALA A 242 -8.11 -2.79 6.64
N GLN A 243 -7.27 -2.92 7.67
CA GLN A 243 -6.37 -1.86 8.12
C GLN A 243 -5.41 -1.45 7.01
N ASN A 244 -4.71 -2.40 6.37
CA ASN A 244 -3.74 -2.09 5.32
C ASN A 244 -4.40 -1.45 4.09
N ALA A 245 -5.58 -1.93 3.71
CA ALA A 245 -6.34 -1.36 2.60
C ALA A 245 -6.81 0.07 2.91
N ALA A 246 -7.43 0.28 4.07
CA ALA A 246 -7.91 1.59 4.48
C ALA A 246 -6.76 2.59 4.68
N ALA A 247 -5.64 2.14 5.27
CA ALA A 247 -4.42 2.93 5.39
C ALA A 247 -3.90 3.35 4.01
N SER A 248 -3.85 2.44 3.04
CA SER A 248 -3.36 2.72 1.69
C SER A 248 -4.18 3.82 0.99
N ILE A 249 -5.49 3.81 1.20
CA ILE A 249 -6.42 4.78 0.63
C ILE A 249 -6.26 6.13 1.32
N ALA A 250 -6.27 6.14 2.65
CA ALA A 250 -6.16 7.37 3.42
C ALA A 250 -4.79 8.03 3.31
N CYS A 251 -3.73 7.26 3.04
CA CYS A 251 -2.41 7.78 2.67
C CYS A 251 -2.51 8.81 1.54
N MET A 252 -3.44 8.65 0.59
CA MET A 252 -3.56 9.56 -0.55
C MET A 252 -3.95 10.98 -0.15
N MET A 253 -4.68 11.13 0.95
CA MET A 253 -5.09 12.42 1.50
C MET A 253 -4.01 13.03 2.40
N SER A 254 -2.93 12.32 2.70
CA SER A 254 -1.93 12.84 3.64
C SER A 254 -1.19 14.05 3.06
N PRO A 255 -0.84 15.05 3.90
CA PRO A 255 -0.15 16.25 3.43
C PRO A 255 1.12 15.93 2.64
N GLY A 256 1.89 14.94 3.09
CA GLY A 256 3.11 14.51 2.41
C GLY A 256 2.86 13.91 1.01
N ARG A 257 1.73 13.22 0.79
CA ARG A 257 1.37 12.71 -0.54
C ARG A 257 0.78 13.78 -1.44
N LEU A 258 0.03 14.72 -0.89
CA LEU A 258 -0.52 15.86 -1.63
C LEU A 258 0.61 16.79 -2.11
N ALA A 259 1.59 17.10 -1.26
CA ALA A 259 2.76 17.89 -1.65
C ALA A 259 3.55 17.22 -2.80
N LEU A 260 3.76 15.91 -2.73
CA LEU A 260 4.39 15.16 -3.83
C LEU A 260 3.55 15.20 -5.12
N ALA A 261 2.22 15.13 -5.01
CA ALA A 261 1.33 15.23 -6.17
C ALA A 261 1.42 16.60 -6.84
N GLN A 262 1.46 17.69 -6.08
CA GLN A 262 1.66 19.05 -6.62
C GLN A 262 2.96 19.17 -7.43
N LEU A 263 4.07 18.66 -6.87
CA LEU A 263 5.37 18.65 -7.54
C LEU A 263 5.34 17.91 -8.89
N LEU A 264 4.55 16.84 -9.00
CA LEU A 264 4.43 16.04 -10.22
C LEU A 264 3.51 16.67 -11.27
N ILE A 265 2.49 17.42 -10.86
CA ILE A 265 1.53 18.05 -11.77
C ILE A 265 2.17 19.22 -12.54
N GLY A 266 3.20 19.85 -11.97
CA GLY A 266 3.95 20.93 -12.63
C GLY A 266 3.12 22.19 -12.90
N ARG A 267 1.97 22.33 -12.22
CA ARG A 267 1.11 23.52 -12.20
C ARG A 267 0.83 23.89 -10.75
N GLU A 268 0.58 25.17 -10.52
CA GLU A 268 0.08 25.64 -9.22
C GLU A 268 -1.33 25.12 -9.00
N VAL A 269 -1.45 24.00 -8.28
CA VAL A 269 -2.72 23.45 -7.81
C VAL A 269 -2.70 23.52 -6.29
N SER A 270 -3.72 24.13 -5.69
CA SER A 270 -3.80 24.25 -4.24
C SER A 270 -3.97 22.88 -3.57
N GLU A 271 -3.42 22.72 -2.36
CA GLU A 271 -3.61 21.48 -1.57
C GLU A 271 -5.09 21.19 -1.33
N HIS A 272 -5.87 22.25 -1.07
CA HIS A 272 -7.31 22.14 -0.88
C HIS A 272 -8.04 21.58 -2.11
N GLU A 273 -7.64 21.98 -3.32
CA GLU A 273 -8.24 21.50 -4.55
C GLU A 273 -7.95 20.00 -4.76
N LEU A 274 -6.71 19.56 -4.52
CA LEU A 274 -6.35 18.15 -4.56
C LEU A 274 -7.09 17.34 -3.49
N LEU A 275 -7.17 17.87 -2.27
CA LEU A 275 -7.88 17.21 -1.18
C LEU A 275 -9.37 17.08 -1.50
N ARG A 276 -10.02 18.13 -2.03
CA ARG A 276 -11.43 18.07 -2.46
C ARG A 276 -11.66 17.01 -3.54
N ALA A 277 -10.71 16.81 -4.44
CA ALA A 277 -10.81 15.78 -5.47
C ALA A 277 -10.64 14.36 -4.90
N ILE A 278 -9.69 14.15 -3.97
CA ILE A 278 -9.32 12.82 -3.47
C ILE A 278 -10.18 12.38 -2.28
N ALA A 279 -10.60 13.30 -1.43
CA ALA A 279 -11.38 13.02 -0.21
C ALA A 279 -12.64 12.16 -0.45
N PRO A 280 -13.52 12.44 -1.43
CA PRO A 280 -14.72 11.62 -1.64
C PRO A 280 -14.35 10.18 -2.02
N ILE A 281 -13.32 9.99 -2.84
CA ILE A 281 -12.83 8.67 -3.24
C ILE A 281 -12.30 7.91 -2.02
N ALA A 282 -11.51 8.60 -1.19
CA ALA A 282 -10.92 7.98 -0.02
C ALA A 282 -11.97 7.61 1.03
N LEU A 283 -12.94 8.49 1.28
CA LEU A 283 -14.06 8.25 2.18
C LEU A 283 -14.94 7.09 1.67
N LEU A 284 -15.30 7.07 0.39
CA LEU A 284 -16.06 5.96 -0.21
C LEU A 284 -15.29 4.64 -0.10
N GLY A 285 -13.97 4.67 -0.30
CA GLY A 285 -13.10 3.51 -0.11
C GLY A 285 -13.18 2.99 1.32
N VAL A 286 -12.93 3.83 2.33
CA VAL A 286 -13.00 3.44 3.75
C VAL A 286 -14.40 2.91 4.11
N LEU A 287 -15.47 3.59 3.70
CA LEU A 287 -16.85 3.17 3.92
C LEU A 287 -17.16 1.81 3.27
N SER A 288 -16.63 1.56 2.07
CA SER A 288 -16.80 0.27 1.41
C SER A 288 -16.10 -0.87 2.16
N MET A 289 -14.96 -0.59 2.81
CA MET A 289 -14.29 -1.59 3.64
C MET A 289 -15.06 -1.87 4.92
N MET A 290 -15.62 -0.82 5.53
CA MET A 290 -16.50 -0.95 6.69
C MET A 290 -17.71 -1.82 6.34
N LEU A 291 -18.37 -1.55 5.21
CA LEU A 291 -19.48 -2.36 4.72
C LEU A 291 -19.07 -3.81 4.46
N LEU A 292 -17.91 -4.02 3.83
CA LEU A 292 -17.42 -5.37 3.53
C LEU A 292 -17.14 -6.17 4.81
N LEU A 293 -16.50 -5.58 5.82
CA LEU A 293 -16.29 -6.25 7.10
C LEU A 293 -17.61 -6.53 7.82
N TRP A 294 -18.54 -5.59 7.79
CA TRP A 294 -19.86 -5.78 8.38
C TRP A 294 -20.62 -6.96 7.77
N LEU A 295 -20.55 -7.12 6.44
CA LEU A 295 -21.15 -8.25 5.72
C LEU A 295 -20.48 -9.60 6.02
N ILE A 296 -19.20 -9.61 6.44
CA ILE A 296 -18.50 -10.85 6.83
C ILE A 296 -18.90 -11.29 8.25
N VAL A 297 -19.36 -10.35 9.08
CA VAL A 297 -19.71 -10.58 10.49
C VAL A 297 -21.17 -11.02 10.65
N LEU A 298 -22.04 -10.68 9.68
CA LEU A 298 -23.43 -11.13 9.57
C LEU A 298 -23.53 -12.60 9.15
#